data_AF-A0A843AQY7-F1
#
_entry.id   AF-A0A843AQY7-F1
#
_cell.length_a   1.000
_cell.length_b   1.000
_cell.length_c   1.000
_cell.angle_alpha   90.00
_cell.angle_beta   90.00
_cell.angle_gamma   90.00
#
_symmetry.space_group_name_H-M   'P 1'
#
loop_
_entity.id
_entity.type
_entity.pdbx_description
1 polymer ?
#
loop_
_entity_poly.entity_id
_entity_poly.type
_entity_poly.pdbx_seq_one_letter_code
_entity_poly.pdbx_strand_id
1 'polypeptide(L)'
;MAMSKKLLAIGGVLVLVVIIAAVALGGGNTNASNDGSNDQNDGSDDAVNDSATPGAGANVKIIEVESNPSGSDAGSEWLVIKNYGNSSVNVTSWKLYSTGGDAQAKILSGTIGPNETMRVTFIDQFLDNEDEVVKLYSADNVLVDQTTSITDNGNDSGTWVRP
;
A
#
# COMPACT_ATOMS: atom_id res chain seq x y z
N MET A 1 20.44 -46.16 18.22
CA MET A 1 20.27 -45.99 16.76
C MET A 1 19.59 -44.64 16.55
N ALA A 2 20.37 -43.57 16.43
CA ALA A 2 19.86 -42.21 16.28
C ALA A 2 19.71 -41.91 14.78
N MET A 3 18.49 -41.64 14.32
CA MET A 3 18.27 -41.13 12.96
C MET A 3 18.33 -39.61 12.96
N SER A 4 19.26 -39.10 12.15
CA SER A 4 19.53 -37.69 11.90
C SER A 4 18.36 -37.02 11.17
N LYS A 5 17.90 -35.88 11.69
CA LYS A 5 17.01 -34.95 10.97
C LYS A 5 17.88 -34.18 9.97
N LYS A 6 17.71 -34.44 8.66
CA LYS A 6 18.24 -33.58 7.61
C LYS A 6 17.43 -32.28 7.59
N LEU A 7 18.03 -31.20 8.08
CA LEU A 7 17.56 -29.84 7.87
C LEU A 7 17.87 -29.45 6.41
N LEU A 8 16.84 -29.20 5.60
CA LEU A 8 17.01 -28.67 4.26
C LEU A 8 17.22 -27.16 4.37
N ALA A 9 18.47 -26.71 4.29
CA ALA A 9 18.78 -25.30 4.18
C ALA A 9 18.43 -24.84 2.75
N ILE A 10 17.27 -24.21 2.59
CA ILE A 10 16.95 -23.41 1.40
C ILE A 10 17.78 -22.13 1.48
N GLY A 11 18.75 -22.01 0.59
CA GLY A 11 19.59 -20.82 0.44
C GLY A 11 18.77 -19.64 -0.04
N GLY A 12 18.20 -18.89 0.89
CA GLY A 12 17.66 -17.56 0.63
C GLY A 12 18.83 -16.60 0.40
N VAL A 13 18.95 -16.05 -0.80
CA VAL A 13 19.81 -14.90 -1.07
C VAL A 13 19.26 -13.74 -0.24
N LEU A 14 19.95 -13.39 0.84
CA LEU A 14 19.64 -12.22 1.64
C LEU A 14 20.06 -10.98 0.84
N VAL A 15 19.11 -10.34 0.14
CA VAL A 15 19.35 -9.05 -0.50
C VAL A 15 19.40 -7.99 0.59
N LEU A 16 20.61 -7.66 1.04
CA LEU A 16 20.84 -6.57 1.97
C LEU A 16 20.60 -5.24 1.24
N VAL A 17 19.40 -4.67 1.37
CA VAL A 17 19.12 -3.32 0.87
C VAL A 17 19.83 -2.33 1.79
N VAL A 18 20.98 -1.82 1.35
CA VAL A 18 21.67 -0.71 2.02
C VAL A 18 20.84 0.55 1.78
N ILE A 19 20.05 0.96 2.76
CA ILE A 19 19.32 2.24 2.72
C ILE A 19 20.33 3.34 3.03
N ILE A 20 20.85 3.99 1.98
CA ILE A 20 21.60 5.24 2.14
C ILE A 20 20.56 6.34 2.33
N ALA A 21 20.35 6.79 3.57
CA ALA A 21 19.57 7.97 3.86
C ALA A 21 20.28 9.20 3.27
N ALA A 22 19.65 9.85 2.28
CA ALA A 22 20.12 11.13 1.77
C ALA A 22 19.87 12.22 2.83
N VAL A 23 20.95 12.79 3.38
CA VAL A 23 20.89 14.03 4.16
C VAL A 23 20.64 15.16 3.17
N ALA A 24 19.44 15.75 3.20
CA ALA A 24 19.15 16.98 2.48
C ALA A 24 19.91 18.13 3.15
N LEU A 25 20.96 18.64 2.51
CA LEU A 25 21.59 19.89 2.88
C LEU A 25 20.65 21.03 2.49
N GLY A 26 20.15 21.76 3.50
CA GLY A 26 19.32 22.94 3.31
C GLY A 26 20.09 24.05 2.61
N GLY A 27 19.68 24.36 1.38
CA GLY A 27 20.05 25.59 0.68
C GLY A 27 19.22 26.76 1.23
N GLY A 28 19.90 27.76 1.79
CA GLY A 28 19.29 28.95 2.37
C GLY A 28 18.61 29.84 1.32
N ASN A 29 17.41 30.33 1.65
CA ASN A 29 16.69 31.35 0.89
C ASN A 29 17.14 32.75 1.35
N THR A 30 17.96 33.43 0.56
CA THR A 30 18.21 34.88 0.71
C THR A 30 17.26 35.64 -0.20
N ASN A 31 16.16 36.13 0.36
CA ASN A 31 15.25 37.00 -0.39
C ASN A 31 15.77 38.45 -0.32
N ALA A 32 16.26 38.96 -1.45
CA ALA A 32 16.52 40.37 -1.65
C ALA A 32 16.01 40.82 -3.03
N SER A 33 15.17 41.87 -2.98
CA SER A 33 14.90 42.90 -3.99
C SER A 33 13.68 42.73 -4.91
N ASN A 34 12.75 43.66 -4.68
CA ASN A 34 11.58 44.08 -5.45
C ASN A 34 11.98 44.97 -6.64
N ASP A 35 11.37 44.81 -7.82
CA ASP A 35 11.00 45.91 -8.75
C ASP A 35 10.21 45.40 -9.98
N GLY A 36 9.02 45.96 -10.21
CA GLY A 36 8.62 46.37 -11.56
C GLY A 36 7.64 45.52 -12.38
N SER A 37 6.35 45.86 -12.27
CA SER A 37 5.40 46.14 -13.39
C SER A 37 4.92 45.01 -14.34
N ASN A 38 3.61 44.72 -14.23
CA ASN A 38 2.56 44.65 -15.27
C ASN A 38 2.94 44.23 -16.71
N ASP A 39 2.39 43.12 -17.24
CA ASP A 39 1.30 43.11 -18.26
C ASP A 39 0.96 41.68 -18.77
N GLN A 40 -0.33 41.46 -19.03
CA GLN A 40 -1.00 40.49 -19.95
C GLN A 40 -1.07 38.98 -19.65
N ASN A 41 -2.33 38.58 -19.46
CA ASN A 41 -2.96 37.28 -19.62
C ASN A 41 -2.53 36.54 -20.92
N ASP A 42 -2.00 35.32 -20.80
CA ASP A 42 -2.01 34.32 -21.88
C ASP A 42 -2.33 32.95 -21.28
N GLY A 43 -3.36 32.31 -21.83
CA GLY A 43 -3.94 31.08 -21.34
C GLY A 43 -3.05 29.89 -21.66
N SER A 44 -2.39 29.36 -20.63
CA SER A 44 -2.24 27.92 -20.50
C SER A 44 -2.80 27.52 -19.14
N ASP A 45 -4.01 26.97 -19.16
CA ASP A 45 -4.49 26.04 -18.12
C ASP A 45 -3.61 24.77 -18.25
N ASP A 46 -2.31 24.93 -17.98
CA ASP A 46 -1.40 23.83 -17.74
C ASP A 46 -1.79 23.30 -16.38
N ALA A 47 -2.69 22.30 -16.44
CA ALA A 47 -3.15 21.50 -15.32
C ALA A 47 -2.00 21.32 -14.33
N VAL A 48 -2.09 22.05 -13.21
CA VAL A 48 -1.25 21.83 -12.04
C VAL A 48 -1.39 20.35 -11.72
N ASN A 49 -0.30 19.63 -11.97
CA ASN A 49 -0.10 18.25 -11.60
C ASN A 49 -0.12 18.16 -10.07
N ASP A 50 -1.32 18.19 -9.50
CA ASP A 50 -1.56 17.91 -8.09
C ASP A 50 -1.51 16.38 -7.88
N SER A 51 -0.34 15.81 -8.15
CA SER A 51 0.05 14.54 -7.57
C SER A 51 0.43 14.79 -6.11
N ALA A 52 -0.54 15.22 -5.30
CA ALA A 52 -0.38 15.39 -3.87
C ALA A 52 0.22 14.11 -3.31
N THR A 53 1.42 14.20 -2.74
CA THR A 53 2.13 13.08 -2.13
C THR A 53 1.24 12.52 -1.01
N PRO A 54 0.64 11.33 -1.19
CA PRO A 54 -0.40 10.89 -0.29
C PRO A 54 0.27 10.14 0.87
N GLY A 55 0.81 10.91 1.82
CA GLY A 55 1.54 10.37 2.97
C GLY A 55 0.71 10.34 4.25
N ALA A 56 -0.06 11.40 4.54
CA ALA A 56 -0.76 11.55 5.83
C ALA A 56 -2.20 12.11 5.73
N GLY A 57 -2.67 12.45 4.52
CA GLY A 57 -4.01 13.03 4.30
C GLY A 57 -4.90 12.25 3.33
N ALA A 58 -4.41 11.12 2.81
CA ALA A 58 -5.16 10.33 1.83
C ALA A 58 -6.26 9.51 2.53
N ASN A 59 -7.51 9.75 2.15
CA ASN A 59 -8.67 9.02 2.68
C ASN A 59 -8.86 7.70 1.92
N VAL A 60 -7.83 6.85 1.91
CA VAL A 60 -7.87 5.52 1.29
C VAL A 60 -8.09 4.48 2.37
N LYS A 61 -9.05 3.56 2.18
CA LYS A 61 -9.39 2.53 3.17
C LYS A 61 -9.51 1.16 2.55
N ILE A 62 -9.13 0.13 3.28
CA ILE A 62 -9.47 -1.27 3.02
C ILE A 62 -10.95 -1.43 3.36
N ILE A 63 -11.77 -1.82 2.37
CA ILE A 63 -13.23 -1.91 2.52
C ILE A 63 -13.76 -3.35 2.48
N GLU A 64 -13.00 -4.26 1.87
CA GLU A 64 -13.40 -5.66 1.74
C GLU A 64 -12.16 -6.55 1.66
N VAL A 65 -12.22 -7.73 2.28
CA VAL A 65 -11.16 -8.75 2.28
C VAL A 65 -11.81 -10.13 2.14
N GLU A 66 -11.26 -10.92 1.23
CA GLU A 66 -11.54 -12.35 1.04
C GLU A 66 -10.27 -13.12 1.38
N SER A 67 -10.24 -13.71 2.57
CA SER A 67 -9.09 -14.46 3.08
C SER A 67 -9.18 -15.95 2.76
N ASN A 68 -10.37 -16.56 2.75
CA ASN A 68 -10.52 -18.01 2.60
C ASN A 68 -11.46 -18.39 1.44
N PRO A 69 -11.11 -17.98 0.21
CA PRO A 69 -11.98 -18.15 -0.95
C PRO A 69 -12.19 -19.63 -1.28
N SER A 70 -13.41 -19.97 -1.68
CA SER A 70 -13.77 -21.32 -2.15
C SER A 70 -12.70 -21.95 -3.06
N GLY A 71 -12.13 -23.08 -2.64
CA GLY A 71 -11.10 -23.81 -3.36
C GLY A 71 -9.72 -23.70 -2.73
N SER A 72 -8.75 -23.19 -3.48
CA SER A 72 -7.35 -23.02 -3.06
C SER A 72 -7.08 -21.54 -2.81
N ASP A 73 -6.60 -21.22 -1.61
CA ASP A 73 -6.36 -19.85 -1.12
C ASP A 73 -5.30 -19.14 -1.98
N ALA A 74 -4.18 -19.82 -2.26
CA ALA A 74 -3.12 -19.30 -3.11
C ALA A 74 -3.64 -18.93 -4.51
N GLY A 75 -3.47 -17.66 -4.90
CA GLY A 75 -3.95 -17.13 -6.18
C GLY A 75 -5.39 -16.63 -6.17
N SER A 76 -6.14 -16.89 -5.10
CA SER A 76 -7.57 -16.60 -5.00
C SER A 76 -7.90 -15.56 -3.93
N GLU A 77 -7.00 -15.31 -2.97
CA GLU A 77 -7.15 -14.27 -1.97
C GLU A 77 -7.13 -12.87 -2.60
N TRP A 78 -7.97 -11.97 -2.07
CA TRP A 78 -7.99 -10.58 -2.52
C TRP A 78 -8.49 -9.62 -1.46
N LEU A 79 -8.21 -8.34 -1.68
CA LEU A 79 -8.86 -7.25 -0.95
C LEU A 79 -9.22 -6.10 -1.87
N VAL A 80 -10.08 -5.21 -1.38
CA VAL A 80 -10.46 -3.98 -2.07
C VAL A 80 -10.10 -2.78 -1.20
N ILE A 81 -9.39 -1.83 -1.81
CA ILE A 81 -9.17 -0.50 -1.25
C ILE A 81 -10.00 0.54 -2.00
N LYS A 82 -10.48 1.55 -1.28
CA LYS A 82 -11.29 2.65 -1.82
C LYS A 82 -10.70 4.00 -1.45
N ASN A 83 -10.64 4.90 -2.42
CA ASN A 83 -10.35 6.31 -2.18
C ASN A 83 -11.66 7.07 -1.90
N TYR A 84 -11.87 7.50 -0.66
CA TYR A 84 -13.00 8.35 -0.25
C TYR A 84 -12.71 9.85 -0.40
N GLY A 85 -11.55 10.22 -0.94
CA GLY A 85 -11.18 11.59 -1.26
C GLY A 85 -11.88 12.11 -2.52
N ASN A 86 -11.72 13.41 -2.74
CA ASN A 86 -12.20 14.14 -3.92
C ASN A 86 -11.13 14.35 -4.99
N SER A 87 -9.91 13.85 -4.76
CA SER A 87 -8.79 13.87 -5.70
C SER A 87 -8.26 12.45 -5.91
N SER A 88 -7.62 12.22 -7.07
CA SER A 88 -6.94 10.96 -7.36
C SER A 88 -5.75 10.72 -6.43
N VAL A 89 -5.52 9.46 -6.05
CA VAL A 89 -4.40 9.05 -5.19
C VAL A 89 -3.50 8.08 -5.95
N ASN A 90 -2.23 8.44 -6.14
CA ASN A 90 -1.22 7.52 -6.66
C ASN A 90 -0.76 6.60 -5.52
N VAL A 91 -1.05 5.30 -5.65
CA VAL A 91 -0.70 4.27 -4.66
C VAL A 91 0.57 3.51 -5.03
N THR A 92 1.35 4.01 -5.98
CA THR A 92 2.61 3.39 -6.37
C THR A 92 3.58 3.36 -5.19
N SER A 93 4.17 2.18 -4.94
CA SER A 93 5.04 1.88 -3.80
C SER A 93 4.37 1.88 -2.43
N TRP A 94 3.04 2.00 -2.36
CA TRP A 94 2.28 1.69 -1.15
C TRP A 94 2.38 0.21 -0.83
N LYS A 95 2.16 -0.14 0.43
CA LYS A 95 2.42 -1.49 0.95
C LYS A 95 1.24 -2.02 1.73
N LEU A 96 0.86 -3.26 1.46
CA LEU A 96 -0.01 -4.04 2.33
C LEU A 96 0.85 -5.02 3.14
N TYR A 97 0.49 -5.18 4.41
CA TYR A 97 1.03 -6.21 5.30
C TYR A 97 -0.11 -6.97 5.96
N SER A 98 -0.02 -8.29 6.04
CA SER A 98 -0.80 -9.10 6.97
C SER A 98 0.03 -9.40 8.23
N THR A 99 -0.65 -9.61 9.36
CA THR A 99 -0.01 -10.12 10.59
C THR A 99 0.05 -11.65 10.66
N GLY A 100 -0.72 -12.35 9.83
CA GLY A 100 -0.88 -13.80 9.87
C GLY A 100 -0.26 -14.56 8.68
N GLY A 101 -0.32 -13.97 7.48
CA GLY A 101 0.24 -14.57 6.25
C GLY A 101 1.74 -14.31 6.00
N ASP A 102 2.17 -14.27 4.73
CA ASP A 102 3.58 -14.00 4.37
C ASP A 102 4.04 -12.68 4.99
N ALA A 103 5.21 -12.72 5.65
CA ALA A 103 5.83 -11.54 6.25
C ALA A 103 6.26 -10.48 5.21
N GLN A 104 6.25 -10.83 3.92
CA GLN A 104 6.57 -9.90 2.84
C GLN A 104 5.40 -8.99 2.48
N ALA A 105 5.71 -7.70 2.30
CA ALA A 105 4.72 -6.71 1.91
C ALA A 105 4.28 -6.91 0.45
N LYS A 106 2.98 -6.81 0.19
CA LYS A 106 2.48 -6.61 -1.17
C LYS A 106 2.67 -5.15 -1.57
N ILE A 107 3.52 -4.90 -2.56
CA ILE A 107 3.71 -3.56 -3.13
C ILE A 107 2.62 -3.26 -4.16
N LEU A 108 2.03 -2.07 -4.05
CA LEU A 108 0.98 -1.58 -4.94
C LEU A 108 1.54 -0.70 -6.06
N SER A 109 0.78 -0.61 -7.15
CA SER A 109 1.03 0.30 -8.26
C SER A 109 -0.27 0.82 -8.86
N GLY A 110 -0.23 2.02 -9.40
CA GLY A 110 -1.37 2.66 -10.08
C GLY A 110 -1.96 3.83 -9.31
N THR A 111 -3.13 4.26 -9.78
CA THR A 111 -3.85 5.43 -9.27
C THR A 111 -5.29 5.05 -9.01
N ILE A 112 -5.86 5.56 -7.93
CA ILE A 112 -7.28 5.41 -7.59
C ILE A 112 -7.93 6.78 -7.72
N GLY A 113 -8.89 6.93 -8.64
CA GLY A 113 -9.64 8.17 -8.77
C GLY A 113 -10.51 8.48 -7.55
N PRO A 114 -11.13 9.67 -7.51
CA PRO A 114 -12.00 10.05 -6.42
C PRO A 114 -13.23 9.12 -6.34
N ASN A 115 -13.52 8.59 -5.15
CA ASN A 115 -14.59 7.62 -4.90
C ASN A 115 -14.45 6.26 -5.60
N GLU A 116 -13.32 6.00 -6.26
CA GLU A 116 -13.05 4.75 -6.96
C GLU A 116 -12.40 3.69 -6.05
N THR A 117 -12.37 2.46 -6.54
CA THR A 117 -11.83 1.28 -5.86
C THR A 117 -10.74 0.60 -6.68
N MET A 118 -9.80 -0.04 -5.99
CA MET A 118 -8.82 -0.94 -6.57
C MET A 118 -8.91 -2.30 -5.87
N ARG A 119 -9.08 -3.38 -6.66
CA ARG A 119 -8.95 -4.76 -6.17
C ARG A 119 -7.50 -5.20 -6.29
N VAL A 120 -6.98 -5.81 -5.22
CA VAL A 120 -5.64 -6.37 -5.14
C VAL A 120 -5.78 -7.87 -4.93
N THR A 121 -5.21 -8.67 -5.83
CA THR A 121 -5.16 -10.12 -5.75
C THR A 121 -3.75 -10.58 -5.41
N PHE A 122 -3.65 -11.62 -4.59
CA PHE A 122 -2.38 -12.20 -4.16
C PHE A 122 -2.10 -13.49 -4.94
N ILE A 123 -0.88 -13.61 -5.47
CA ILE A 123 -0.48 -14.76 -6.29
C ILE A 123 -0.09 -15.93 -5.40
N ASP A 124 0.58 -15.60 -4.29
CA ASP A 124 0.93 -16.51 -3.21
C ASP A 124 0.02 -16.23 -2.01
N GLN A 125 0.02 -17.14 -1.04
CA GLN A 125 -0.71 -16.96 0.21
C GLN A 125 -0.20 -15.70 0.94
N PHE A 126 -1.08 -14.73 1.11
CA PHE A 126 -0.82 -13.45 1.78
C PHE A 126 -1.65 -13.30 3.06
N LEU A 127 -2.79 -13.98 3.11
CA LEU A 127 -3.72 -14.05 4.23
C LEU A 127 -3.66 -15.47 4.84
N ASP A 128 -4.01 -15.63 6.12
CA ASP A 128 -3.89 -16.90 6.85
C ASP A 128 -5.20 -17.39 7.48
N ASN A 129 -6.30 -16.70 7.21
CA ASN A 129 -7.67 -17.09 7.55
C ASN A 129 -8.05 -16.91 9.03
N GLU A 130 -7.11 -16.65 9.95
CA GLU A 130 -7.41 -16.61 11.39
C GLU A 130 -6.66 -15.49 12.13
N ASP A 131 -7.39 -14.74 12.95
CA ASP A 131 -6.86 -13.69 13.85
C ASP A 131 -5.92 -12.65 13.21
N GLU A 132 -6.04 -12.36 11.90
CA GLU A 132 -5.13 -11.47 11.18
C GLU A 132 -5.62 -10.03 11.02
N VAL A 133 -4.67 -9.10 10.86
CA VAL A 133 -4.93 -7.69 10.57
C VAL A 133 -4.17 -7.30 9.31
N VAL A 134 -4.89 -6.73 8.34
CA VAL A 134 -4.28 -6.15 7.15
C VAL A 134 -4.02 -4.67 7.37
N LYS A 135 -2.80 -4.22 7.10
CA LYS A 135 -2.34 -2.83 7.26
C LYS A 135 -1.92 -2.26 5.92
N LEU A 136 -2.42 -1.08 5.60
CA LEU A 136 -2.07 -0.30 4.42
C LEU A 136 -1.11 0.82 4.83
N TYR A 137 0.07 0.85 4.23
CA TYR A 137 1.06 1.91 4.39
C TYR A 137 1.25 2.68 3.09
N SER A 138 1.47 3.98 3.20
CA SER A 138 1.90 4.82 2.08
C SER A 138 3.32 4.48 1.64
N ALA A 139 3.76 5.05 0.51
CA ALA A 139 5.14 4.93 0.02
C ALA A 139 6.18 5.39 1.05
N ASP A 140 5.83 6.36 1.90
CA ASP A 140 6.68 6.90 2.96
C ASP A 140 6.65 6.07 4.25
N ASN A 141 6.01 4.89 4.23
CA ASN A 141 5.80 4.00 5.40
C ASN A 141 4.94 4.60 6.51
N VAL A 142 4.03 5.52 6.18
CA VAL A 142 3.02 6.00 7.11
C VAL A 142 1.82 5.05 7.06
N LEU A 143 1.33 4.61 8.21
CA LEU A 143 0.10 3.81 8.29
C LEU A 143 -1.09 4.66 7.83
N VAL A 144 -1.73 4.25 6.74
CA VAL A 144 -2.90 4.90 6.16
C VAL A 144 -4.18 4.33 6.76
N ASP A 145 -4.27 3.01 6.84
CA ASP A 145 -5.46 2.30 7.32
C ASP A 145 -5.12 0.88 7.78
N GLN A 146 -6.01 0.29 8.57
CA GLN A 146 -5.95 -1.13 8.92
C GLN A 146 -7.35 -1.70 9.16
N THR A 147 -7.50 -3.00 8.98
CA THR A 147 -8.72 -3.72 9.31
C THR A 147 -8.85 -3.91 10.83
N THR A 148 -10.02 -4.38 11.29
CA THR A 148 -10.07 -5.11 12.56
C THR A 148 -9.35 -6.46 12.41
N SER A 149 -9.28 -7.24 13.48
CA SER A 149 -8.93 -8.66 13.33
C SER A 149 -9.98 -9.34 12.44
N ILE A 150 -9.50 -10.10 11.47
CA ILE A 150 -10.27 -10.85 10.49
C ILE A 150 -10.07 -12.33 10.79
N THR A 151 -11.16 -13.08 10.71
CA THR A 151 -11.13 -14.54 10.80
C THR A 151 -12.19 -15.05 9.85
N ASP A 152 -11.78 -15.93 8.97
CA ASP A 152 -12.64 -16.62 8.03
C ASP A 152 -12.29 -18.11 7.98
N ASN A 153 -13.00 -18.88 8.79
CA ASN A 153 -12.83 -20.33 8.84
C ASN A 153 -13.61 -21.04 7.73
N GLY A 154 -14.43 -20.33 6.95
CA GLY A 154 -15.21 -20.88 5.86
C GLY A 154 -14.39 -20.87 4.58
N ASN A 155 -14.18 -22.03 3.95
CA ASN A 155 -13.70 -22.09 2.56
C ASN A 155 -14.88 -21.80 1.61
N ASP A 156 -15.48 -20.63 1.80
CA ASP A 156 -16.62 -20.11 1.05
C ASP A 156 -16.25 -18.76 0.43
N SER A 157 -17.17 -18.04 -0.21
CA SER A 157 -16.84 -16.70 -0.75
C SER A 157 -17.21 -15.61 0.26
N GLY A 158 -16.95 -15.89 1.54
CA GLY A 158 -17.26 -15.04 2.66
C GLY A 158 -16.26 -13.90 2.75
N THR A 159 -16.75 -12.67 2.83
CA THR A 159 -15.85 -11.51 2.89
C THR A 159 -16.00 -10.76 4.20
N TRP A 160 -14.86 -10.34 4.76
CA TRP A 160 -14.88 -9.24 5.73
C TRP A 160 -15.24 -7.97 4.97
N VAL A 161 -16.27 -7.27 5.44
CA VAL A 161 -16.67 -5.96 4.92
C VAL A 161 -16.51 -4.95 6.04
N ARG A 162 -15.94 -3.79 5.71
CA ARG A 162 -15.81 -2.69 6.67
C ARG A 162 -17.19 -2.30 7.23
N PRO A 163 -17.37 -2.28 8.57
CA PRO A 163 -18.64 -1.94 9.22
C PRO A 163 -18.98 -0.45 9.14
#